data_AF-A0A1B6JMV4-F1
#
_entry.id   AF-A0A1B6JMV4-F1
#
_cell.length_a   1.000
_cell.length_b   1.000
_cell.length_c   1.000
_cell.angle_alpha   90.00
_cell.angle_beta   90.00
_cell.angle_gamma   90.00
#
_symmetry.space_group_name_H-M   'P 1'
#
loop_
_entity.id
_entity.type
_entity.pdbx_description
1 polymer ?
#
loop_
_entity_poly.entity_id
_entity_poly.type
_entity_poly.pdbx_seq_one_letter_code
_entity_poly.pdbx_strand_id
1 'polypeptide(L)'
;VKGGWSKWSIEECASGCIAKSKGYETKHRRCDNPVPVNTEEGCEGPSFDVVLCKDEKLCKKKKRINPADYARKKCAEFSKTLPILDPKSSGLQAPHEEGRLWVACSIFCRRKDNGSYYSPRLDLNDLGDDPYFPDGTWCHHNGKHNYYCMNHHCRPENFRGAKSLMDVTDDLPVAQNASPHPLPLPDLLLRYLSLNSEGKPLLTTISP
;
A
#
# COMPACT_ATOMS: atom_id res chain seq x y z
N VAL A 1 -15.21 -18.06 -26.58
CA VAL A 1 -14.48 -18.95 -25.64
C VAL A 1 -14.27 -18.18 -24.36
N LYS A 2 -14.80 -18.65 -23.22
CA LYS A 2 -14.60 -17.97 -21.92
C LYS A 2 -13.12 -17.98 -21.56
N GLY A 3 -12.63 -16.87 -21.03
CA GLY A 3 -11.24 -16.78 -20.54
C GLY A 3 -10.96 -17.74 -19.39
N GLY A 4 -9.78 -18.34 -19.38
CA GLY A 4 -9.31 -19.16 -18.26
C GLY A 4 -7.94 -18.70 -17.73
N TRP A 5 -7.76 -18.84 -16.42
CA TRP A 5 -6.53 -18.45 -15.74
C TRP A 5 -5.39 -19.42 -16.02
N SER A 6 -4.19 -18.87 -16.24
CA SER A 6 -2.93 -19.61 -16.16
C SER A 6 -2.69 -20.14 -14.74
N LYS A 7 -1.70 -21.04 -14.61
CA LYS A 7 -1.11 -21.32 -13.30
C LYS A 7 -0.50 -20.04 -12.72
N TRP A 8 -0.50 -19.93 -11.40
CA TRP A 8 0.20 -18.85 -10.70
C TRP A 8 1.72 -18.97 -10.92
N SER A 9 2.33 -17.88 -11.34
CA SER A 9 3.77 -17.63 -11.22
C SER A 9 4.01 -16.98 -9.86
N ILE A 10 4.99 -17.48 -9.10
CA ILE A 10 5.29 -17.03 -7.75
C ILE A 10 6.73 -16.52 -7.74
N GLU A 11 6.93 -15.30 -7.25
CA GLU A 11 8.25 -14.70 -7.09
C GLU A 11 8.94 -15.19 -5.82
N GLU A 12 10.25 -14.96 -5.74
CA GLU A 12 11.01 -15.28 -4.51
C GLU A 12 10.52 -14.42 -3.34
N CYS A 13 10.55 -15.01 -2.14
CA CYS A 13 10.20 -14.31 -0.90
C CYS A 13 11.07 -13.06 -0.72
N ALA A 14 10.44 -11.91 -0.51
CA ALA A 14 11.06 -10.62 -0.25
C ALA A 14 10.70 -10.12 1.16
N SER A 15 11.46 -9.16 1.70
CA SER A 15 11.15 -8.55 3.00
C SER A 15 11.80 -7.17 3.14
N GLY A 16 11.08 -6.24 3.78
CA GLY A 16 11.61 -4.93 4.19
C GLY A 16 12.55 -4.98 5.40
N CYS A 17 12.71 -6.15 6.04
CA CYS A 17 13.43 -6.33 7.30
C CYS A 17 12.98 -5.35 8.40
N ILE A 18 11.67 -5.09 8.49
CA ILE A 18 11.09 -4.22 9.51
C ILE A 18 10.81 -5.03 10.78
N ALA A 19 10.90 -4.42 11.95
CA ALA A 19 10.62 -5.07 13.23
C ALA A 19 9.24 -5.75 13.23
N LYS A 20 9.14 -6.93 13.87
CA LYS A 20 7.92 -7.77 13.99
C LYS A 20 7.27 -8.23 12.67
N SER A 21 7.86 -7.88 11.53
CA SER A 21 7.31 -8.13 10.19
C SER A 21 7.69 -9.51 9.67
N LYS A 22 6.95 -9.99 8.67
CA LYS A 22 7.23 -11.21 7.90
C LYS A 22 7.74 -10.85 6.50
N GLY A 23 8.09 -11.86 5.71
CA GLY A 23 8.30 -11.68 4.28
C GLY A 23 7.01 -11.78 3.51
N TYR A 24 7.08 -11.46 2.22
CA TYR A 24 5.99 -11.60 1.27
C TYR A 24 6.45 -12.25 -0.04
N GLU A 25 5.55 -12.97 -0.69
CA GLU A 25 5.70 -13.53 -2.03
C GLU A 25 4.61 -12.94 -2.93
N THR A 26 5.03 -12.40 -4.06
CA THR A 26 4.14 -11.87 -5.08
C THR A 26 3.73 -12.99 -6.04
N LYS A 27 2.45 -13.04 -6.41
CA LYS A 27 1.90 -14.03 -7.32
C LYS A 27 1.19 -13.36 -8.47
N HIS A 28 1.46 -13.85 -9.67
CA HIS A 28 0.86 -13.35 -10.91
C HIS A 28 0.28 -14.49 -11.74
N ARG A 29 -0.82 -14.24 -12.44
CA ARG A 29 -1.38 -15.16 -13.43
C ARG A 29 -1.97 -14.37 -14.59
N ARG A 30 -2.09 -15.00 -15.76
CA ARG A 30 -2.62 -14.38 -16.98
C ARG A 30 -3.92 -15.04 -17.40
N CYS A 31 -4.77 -14.27 -18.05
CA CYS A 31 -6.02 -14.77 -18.63
C CYS A 31 -5.75 -15.30 -20.05
N ASP A 32 -4.96 -16.38 -20.15
CA ASP A 32 -4.48 -16.93 -21.42
C ASP A 32 -4.71 -18.44 -21.58
N ASN A 33 -5.45 -19.08 -20.67
CA ASN A 33 -5.62 -20.53 -20.62
C ASN A 33 -7.09 -20.99 -20.41
N PRO A 34 -7.97 -20.88 -21.42
CA PRO A 34 -7.71 -20.35 -22.76
C PRO A 34 -7.86 -18.82 -22.84
N VAL A 35 -7.30 -18.21 -23.88
CA VAL A 35 -7.50 -16.79 -24.18
C VAL A 35 -8.99 -16.53 -24.50
N PRO A 36 -9.61 -15.47 -23.96
CA PRO A 36 -10.96 -15.09 -24.33
C PRO A 36 -11.05 -14.73 -25.82
N VAL A 37 -12.01 -15.31 -26.53
CA VAL A 37 -12.23 -15.04 -27.97
C VAL A 37 -13.72 -14.84 -28.22
N ASN A 38 -14.08 -13.76 -28.91
CA ASN A 38 -15.46 -13.37 -29.24
C ASN A 38 -16.40 -13.41 -28.02
N THR A 39 -15.93 -12.93 -26.87
CA THR A 39 -16.71 -12.88 -25.63
C THR A 39 -16.28 -11.68 -24.79
N GLU A 40 -17.25 -11.09 -24.10
CA GLU A 40 -17.02 -10.09 -23.04
C GLU A 40 -16.66 -10.77 -21.70
N GLU A 41 -16.79 -12.10 -21.61
CA GLU A 41 -16.50 -12.88 -20.42
C GLU A 41 -15.01 -13.21 -20.32
N GLY A 42 -14.27 -12.29 -19.67
CA GLY A 42 -12.88 -12.49 -19.25
C GLY A 42 -12.73 -13.45 -18.06
N CYS A 43 -11.55 -13.46 -17.45
CA CYS A 43 -11.29 -14.31 -16.29
C CYS A 43 -11.77 -13.67 -14.98
N GLU A 44 -12.53 -14.41 -14.18
CA GLU A 44 -13.05 -13.93 -12.90
C GLU A 44 -12.00 -14.02 -11.78
N GLY A 45 -11.83 -12.93 -11.03
CA GLY A 45 -10.91 -12.83 -9.89
C GLY A 45 -9.61 -12.09 -10.23
N PRO A 46 -8.67 -11.97 -9.27
CA PRO A 46 -7.50 -11.13 -9.45
C PRO A 46 -6.41 -11.83 -10.27
N SER A 47 -5.66 -11.08 -11.09
CA SER A 47 -4.44 -11.58 -11.75
C SER A 47 -3.19 -11.47 -10.86
N PHE A 48 -3.30 -10.77 -9.74
CA PHE A 48 -2.24 -10.45 -8.79
C PHE A 48 -2.64 -10.82 -7.37
N ASP A 49 -1.73 -11.37 -6.58
CA ASP A 49 -1.94 -11.62 -5.15
C ASP A 49 -0.62 -11.54 -4.38
N VAL A 50 -0.70 -11.23 -3.09
CA VAL A 50 0.47 -11.19 -2.20
C VAL A 50 0.20 -12.03 -0.97
N VAL A 51 1.11 -12.95 -0.68
CA VAL A 51 1.01 -13.85 0.47
C VAL A 51 2.21 -13.72 1.39
N LEU A 52 2.03 -14.07 2.66
CA LEU A 52 3.11 -14.03 3.63
C LEU A 52 4.04 -15.24 3.49
N CYS A 53 5.33 -15.00 3.61
CA CYS A 53 6.38 -16.01 3.66
C CYS A 53 7.29 -15.79 4.88
N LYS A 54 8.16 -16.79 5.11
CA LYS A 54 9.14 -16.81 6.18
C LYS A 54 10.42 -16.10 5.73
N ASP A 55 10.79 -15.00 6.39
CA ASP A 55 11.93 -14.16 6.02
C ASP A 55 13.16 -14.35 6.92
N GLU A 56 13.22 -15.39 7.77
CA GLU A 56 14.32 -15.55 8.74
C GLU A 56 15.68 -15.74 8.06
N LYS A 57 15.69 -16.27 6.84
CA LYS A 57 16.90 -16.42 6.01
C LYS A 57 17.32 -15.11 5.34
N LEU A 58 16.38 -14.20 5.08
CA LEU A 58 16.61 -12.91 4.43
C LEU A 58 17.00 -11.83 5.46
N CYS A 59 16.27 -11.79 6.57
CA CYS A 59 16.35 -10.74 7.57
C CYS A 59 16.80 -11.30 8.92
N LYS A 60 18.04 -10.99 9.30
CA LYS A 60 18.56 -11.29 10.65
C LYS A 60 17.85 -10.40 11.69
N LYS A 61 17.35 -10.97 12.78
CA LYS A 61 16.61 -10.23 13.84
C LYS A 61 17.32 -8.94 14.31
N LYS A 62 18.65 -8.98 14.50
CA LYS A 62 19.46 -7.82 14.95
C LYS A 62 19.59 -6.70 13.91
N LYS A 63 19.28 -6.96 12.64
CA LYS A 63 19.35 -5.99 11.54
C LYS A 63 18.01 -5.34 11.22
N ARG A 64 16.94 -5.70 11.95
CA ARG A 64 15.62 -5.15 11.68
C ARG A 64 15.53 -3.71 12.18
N ILE A 65 14.92 -2.84 11.38
CA ILE A 65 14.72 -1.43 11.71
C ILE A 65 13.29 -1.17 12.18
N ASN A 66 13.10 -0.07 12.91
CA ASN A 66 11.78 0.37 13.34
C ASN A 66 10.99 0.89 12.10
N PRO A 67 9.68 0.62 11.98
CA PRO A 67 8.83 1.22 10.95
C PRO A 67 9.04 2.74 10.77
N ALA A 68 9.21 3.51 11.85
CA ALA A 68 9.44 4.95 11.77
C ALA A 68 10.78 5.31 11.07
N ASP A 69 11.83 4.50 11.25
CA ASP A 69 13.11 4.69 10.57
C ASP A 69 13.01 4.37 9.08
N TYR A 70 12.26 3.32 8.74
CA TYR A 70 11.96 2.96 7.35
C TYR A 70 11.19 4.11 6.67
N ALA A 71 10.11 4.59 7.30
CA ALA A 71 9.32 5.70 6.82
C ALA A 71 10.16 6.97 6.65
N ARG A 72 11.01 7.32 7.63
CA ARG A 72 11.92 8.47 7.53
C ARG A 72 12.82 8.38 6.30
N LYS A 73 13.41 7.22 6.03
CA LYS A 73 14.26 7.02 4.84
C LYS A 73 13.47 7.26 3.55
N LYS A 74 12.25 6.71 3.46
CA LYS A 74 11.38 6.88 2.30
C LYS A 74 10.89 8.31 2.11
N CYS A 75 10.53 9.00 3.19
CA CYS A 75 10.17 10.42 3.11
C CYS A 75 11.32 11.29 2.62
N ALA A 76 12.57 10.98 3.00
CA ALA A 76 13.74 11.67 2.44
C ALA A 76 13.90 11.39 0.94
N GLU A 77 13.59 10.18 0.45
CA GLU A 77 13.55 9.85 -0.98
C GLU A 77 12.45 10.64 -1.70
N PHE A 78 11.21 10.59 -1.20
CA PHE A 78 10.05 11.27 -1.79
C PHE A 78 10.19 12.79 -1.83
N SER A 79 10.83 13.38 -0.81
CA SER A 79 11.05 14.83 -0.74
C SER A 79 11.93 15.41 -1.87
N LYS A 80 12.65 14.56 -2.60
CA LYS A 80 13.42 14.97 -3.79
C LYS A 80 12.50 15.35 -4.96
N THR A 81 11.35 14.71 -5.04
CA THR A 81 10.37 14.93 -6.11
C THR A 81 9.18 15.75 -5.63
N LEU A 82 8.84 15.69 -4.33
CA LEU A 82 7.70 16.37 -3.72
C LEU A 82 8.16 17.47 -2.74
N PRO A 83 8.24 18.75 -3.17
CA PRO A 83 8.76 19.84 -2.35
C PRO A 83 7.97 20.12 -1.07
N ILE A 84 6.68 19.75 -1.04
CA ILE A 84 5.79 19.90 0.12
C ILE A 84 6.23 19.07 1.34
N LEU A 85 6.99 17.99 1.11
CA LEU A 85 7.48 17.10 2.16
C LEU A 85 8.75 17.64 2.82
N ASP A 86 8.87 17.44 4.12
CA ASP A 86 10.07 17.80 4.88
C ASP A 86 11.16 16.70 4.77
N PRO A 87 12.29 16.96 4.07
CA PRO A 87 13.36 15.99 3.84
C PRO A 87 14.08 15.54 5.11
N LYS A 88 14.00 16.34 6.20
CA LYS A 88 14.71 16.07 7.46
C LYS A 88 13.78 15.55 8.55
N SER A 89 12.48 15.47 8.28
CA SER A 89 11.48 15.10 9.27
C SER A 89 11.35 13.59 9.50
N SER A 90 10.56 13.24 10.51
CA SER A 90 10.10 11.88 10.77
C SER A 90 9.08 11.42 9.71
N GLY A 91 9.16 10.15 9.35
CA GLY A 91 8.05 9.42 8.74
C GLY A 91 7.27 8.65 9.81
N LEU A 92 6.01 8.35 9.53
CA LEU A 92 5.08 7.69 10.43
C LEU A 92 4.46 6.44 9.78
N GLN A 93 4.36 5.36 10.56
CA GLN A 93 3.39 4.29 10.30
C GLN A 93 2.14 4.61 11.11
N ALA A 94 1.03 4.88 10.43
CA ALA A 94 -0.23 5.20 11.08
C ALA A 94 -0.82 3.96 11.78
N PRO A 95 -1.66 4.13 12.81
CA PRO A 95 -2.39 3.01 13.41
C PRO A 95 -3.40 2.41 12.41
N HIS A 96 -3.79 1.17 12.66
CA HIS A 96 -4.82 0.49 11.87
C HIS A 96 -6.19 1.12 12.03
N GLU A 97 -6.91 1.24 10.92
CA GLU A 97 -8.27 1.71 10.81
C GLU A 97 -9.14 0.69 10.10
N GLU A 98 -10.30 0.36 10.69
CA GLU A 98 -11.23 -0.62 10.10
C GLU A 98 -11.83 -0.13 8.78
N GLY A 99 -12.10 1.18 8.66
CA GLY A 99 -12.69 1.77 7.46
C GLY A 99 -11.68 2.09 6.36
N ARG A 100 -10.38 2.13 6.66
CA ARG A 100 -9.31 2.50 5.72
C ARG A 100 -8.09 1.62 5.91
N LEU A 101 -8.21 0.39 5.41
CA LEU A 101 -7.22 -0.67 5.62
C LEU A 101 -5.82 -0.33 5.08
N TRP A 102 -5.70 0.60 4.13
CA TRP A 102 -4.42 1.05 3.57
C TRP A 102 -3.60 1.92 4.54
N VAL A 103 -4.24 2.58 5.51
CA VAL A 103 -3.62 3.63 6.35
C VAL A 103 -2.40 3.10 7.09
N ALA A 104 -2.51 1.96 7.79
CA ALA A 104 -1.38 1.41 8.55
C ALA A 104 -0.26 0.80 7.69
N CYS A 105 -0.51 0.65 6.39
CA CYS A 105 0.45 0.13 5.42
C CYS A 105 1.01 1.20 4.49
N SER A 106 0.61 2.46 4.67
CA SER A 106 1.09 3.59 3.89
C SER A 106 2.14 4.38 4.64
N ILE A 107 3.07 4.98 3.90
CA ILE A 107 4.10 5.85 4.44
C ILE A 107 3.53 7.25 4.56
N PHE A 108 3.57 7.80 5.77
CA PHE A 108 3.14 9.16 6.06
C PHE A 108 4.37 10.04 6.31
N CYS A 109 4.51 11.09 5.52
CA CYS A 109 5.63 12.02 5.57
C CYS A 109 5.19 13.37 6.13
N ARG A 110 5.99 13.95 7.03
CA ARG A 110 5.67 15.26 7.58
C ARG A 110 5.78 16.32 6.48
N ARG A 111 4.80 17.22 6.43
CA ARG A 111 4.78 18.37 5.52
C ARG A 111 5.54 19.54 6.11
N LYS A 112 6.21 20.31 5.24
CA LYS A 112 6.96 21.52 5.63
C LYS A 112 6.06 22.68 6.05
N ASP A 113 4.87 22.77 5.48
CA ASP A 113 4.01 23.96 5.56
C ASP A 113 3.21 24.05 6.86
N ASN A 114 2.66 22.93 7.33
CA ASN A 114 1.79 22.89 8.51
C ASN A 114 2.19 21.81 9.54
N GLY A 115 3.25 21.04 9.26
CA GLY A 115 3.72 19.98 10.13
C GLY A 115 2.81 18.76 10.27
N SER A 116 1.71 18.70 9.50
CA SER A 116 0.84 17.52 9.38
C SER A 116 1.55 16.41 8.63
N TYR A 117 1.04 15.18 8.72
CA TYR A 117 1.56 14.05 7.96
C TYR A 117 0.70 13.79 6.74
N TYR A 118 1.34 13.53 5.61
CA TYR A 118 0.69 13.27 4.33
C TYR A 118 1.24 12.01 3.69
N SER A 119 0.36 11.17 3.15
CA SER A 119 0.78 10.03 2.35
C SER A 119 0.63 10.35 0.85
N PRO A 120 1.73 10.48 0.10
CA PRO A 120 1.73 10.89 -1.31
C PRO A 120 1.33 9.74 -2.26
N ARG A 121 0.23 9.05 -1.94
CA ARG A 121 -0.25 7.87 -2.69
C ARG A 121 -0.60 8.20 -4.13
N LEU A 122 -1.22 9.35 -4.33
CA LEU A 122 -1.66 9.81 -5.65
C LEU A 122 -0.49 10.43 -6.44
N ASP A 123 0.34 11.25 -5.80
CA ASP A 123 1.46 11.90 -6.50
C ASP A 123 2.51 10.90 -7.02
N LEU A 124 2.80 9.85 -6.23
CA LEU A 124 3.85 8.88 -6.57
C LEU A 124 3.39 7.78 -7.52
N ASN A 125 2.08 7.52 -7.60
CA ASN A 125 1.52 6.57 -8.56
C ASN A 125 1.85 6.96 -10.00
N ASP A 126 1.76 8.26 -10.32
CA ASP A 126 2.10 8.80 -11.64
C ASP A 126 3.61 8.71 -11.95
N LEU A 127 4.45 8.57 -10.92
CA LEU A 127 5.90 8.52 -11.00
C LEU A 127 6.46 7.09 -10.95
N GLY A 128 5.62 6.09 -10.71
CA GLY A 128 6.03 4.70 -10.55
C GLY A 128 6.77 4.40 -9.24
N ASP A 129 6.69 5.30 -8.26
CA ASP A 129 7.24 5.10 -6.91
C ASP A 129 6.17 4.51 -5.98
N ASP A 130 6.57 3.59 -5.10
CA ASP A 130 5.67 2.93 -4.15
C ASP A 130 5.62 3.70 -2.79
N PRO A 131 4.48 4.34 -2.44
CA PRO A 131 4.28 5.09 -1.19
C PRO A 131 3.95 4.21 0.02
N TYR A 132 4.01 2.89 -0.09
CA TYR A 132 3.61 1.96 0.96
C TYR A 132 4.82 1.35 1.68
N PHE A 133 4.56 0.83 2.88
CA PHE A 133 5.47 -0.12 3.49
C PHE A 133 5.48 -1.41 2.65
N PRO A 134 6.62 -2.12 2.58
CA PRO A 134 6.69 -3.41 1.93
C PRO A 134 5.63 -4.34 2.50
N ASP A 135 5.03 -5.16 1.65
CA ASP A 135 4.13 -6.20 2.14
C ASP A 135 4.87 -7.13 3.12
N GLY A 136 4.11 -7.80 3.99
CA GLY A 136 4.63 -8.50 5.16
C GLY A 136 4.96 -7.58 6.35
N THR A 137 4.92 -6.26 6.21
CA THR A 137 5.09 -5.32 7.33
C THR A 137 4.00 -5.51 8.38
N TRP A 138 4.36 -5.66 9.64
CA TRP A 138 3.39 -5.75 10.75
C TRP A 138 2.69 -4.40 10.93
N CYS A 139 1.37 -4.41 11.02
CA CYS A 139 0.57 -3.18 11.06
C CYS A 139 -0.41 -3.12 12.23
N HIS A 140 -0.86 -4.26 12.77
CA HIS A 140 -1.79 -4.29 13.89
C HIS A 140 -1.82 -5.64 14.63
N HIS A 141 -2.40 -5.63 15.83
CA HIS A 141 -2.73 -6.82 16.59
C HIS A 141 -4.02 -6.58 17.37
N ASN A 142 -5.03 -7.43 17.14
CA ASN A 142 -6.36 -7.29 17.74
C ASN A 142 -6.55 -8.07 19.07
N GLY A 143 -5.45 -8.51 19.68
CA GLY A 143 -5.44 -9.35 20.90
C GLY A 143 -5.43 -10.86 20.61
N LYS A 144 -5.78 -11.28 19.40
CA LYS A 144 -5.82 -12.70 19.00
C LYS A 144 -4.94 -13.01 17.78
N HIS A 145 -4.99 -12.16 16.77
CA HIS A 145 -4.31 -12.33 15.50
C HIS A 145 -3.46 -11.12 15.17
N ASN A 146 -2.29 -11.38 14.57
CA ASN A 146 -1.47 -10.33 13.98
C ASN A 146 -1.99 -9.98 12.59
N TYR A 147 -1.78 -8.72 12.23
CA TYR A 147 -2.11 -8.17 10.94
C TYR A 147 -0.83 -7.70 10.25
N TYR A 148 -0.79 -7.91 8.95
CA TYR A 148 0.34 -7.59 8.10
C TYR A 148 -0.16 -6.89 6.83
N CYS A 149 0.72 -6.08 6.24
CA CYS A 149 0.48 -5.49 4.93
C CYS A 149 0.47 -6.59 3.87
N MET A 150 -0.64 -6.70 3.16
CA MET A 150 -0.80 -7.59 2.01
C MET A 150 -1.58 -6.82 0.94
N ASN A 151 -1.00 -6.68 -0.24
CA ASN A 151 -1.54 -5.81 -1.29
C ASN A 151 -1.76 -4.39 -0.76
N HIS A 152 -0.80 -3.88 0.02
CA HIS A 152 -0.84 -2.56 0.69
C HIS A 152 -1.97 -2.34 1.71
N HIS A 153 -2.69 -3.41 2.10
CA HIS A 153 -3.78 -3.34 3.09
C HIS A 153 -3.39 -4.08 4.36
N CYS A 154 -3.72 -3.51 5.52
CA CYS A 154 -3.49 -4.13 6.81
C CYS A 154 -4.53 -5.23 7.06
N ARG A 155 -4.13 -6.48 6.92
CA ARG A 155 -5.03 -7.65 6.92
C ARG A 155 -4.55 -8.74 7.89
N PRO A 156 -5.45 -9.57 8.43
CA PRO A 156 -5.08 -10.62 9.36
C PRO A 156 -4.17 -11.67 8.70
N GLU A 157 -3.25 -12.26 9.45
CA GLU A 157 -2.21 -13.17 8.91
C GLU A 157 -2.73 -14.42 8.19
N ASN A 158 -3.97 -14.83 8.47
CA ASN A 158 -4.61 -16.00 7.89
C ASN A 158 -5.53 -15.63 6.71
N PHE A 159 -5.48 -14.39 6.24
CA PHE A 159 -6.25 -13.94 5.09
C PHE A 159 -5.82 -14.74 3.85
N ARG A 160 -6.70 -15.62 3.38
CA ARG A 160 -6.56 -16.31 2.09
C ARG A 160 -7.43 -15.56 1.10
N GLY A 161 -6.82 -14.94 0.10
CA GLY A 161 -7.48 -14.06 -0.86
C GLY A 161 -8.77 -14.68 -1.39
N ALA A 162 -9.90 -14.05 -1.07
CA ALA A 162 -11.19 -14.38 -1.63
C ALA A 162 -11.92 -13.09 -2.00
N LYS A 163 -12.08 -12.91 -3.32
CA LYS A 163 -12.88 -11.94 -4.06
C LYS A 163 -12.36 -10.50 -4.11
N SER A 164 -12.08 -10.09 -5.36
CA SER A 164 -12.04 -8.73 -5.92
C SER A 164 -11.58 -7.62 -4.99
N LEU A 165 -10.27 -7.35 -4.97
CA LEU A 165 -9.73 -6.04 -4.60
C LEU A 165 -8.60 -5.68 -5.58
N MET A 166 -8.84 -5.88 -6.88
CA MET A 166 -8.25 -4.97 -7.87
C MET A 166 -9.01 -3.66 -7.72
N ASP A 167 -8.73 -2.94 -6.64
CA ASP A 167 -8.98 -1.52 -6.62
C ASP A 167 -7.99 -0.91 -5.63
N VAL A 168 -6.92 -0.35 -6.20
CA VAL A 168 -6.00 0.55 -5.51
C VAL A 168 -6.74 1.86 -5.10
N THR A 169 -8.02 1.99 -5.49
CA THR A 169 -8.78 3.24 -5.55
C THR A 169 -10.24 3.14 -5.10
N ASP A 170 -10.79 2.02 -4.62
CA ASP A 170 -12.23 1.96 -4.24
C ASP A 170 -12.62 2.97 -3.14
N ASP A 171 -11.64 3.41 -2.35
CA ASP A 171 -11.85 4.41 -1.29
C ASP A 171 -11.79 5.86 -1.78
N LEU A 172 -11.40 6.09 -3.04
CA LEU A 172 -11.27 7.42 -3.64
C LEU A 172 -11.95 7.44 -5.02
N PRO A 173 -13.04 8.21 -5.23
CA PRO A 173 -13.68 8.35 -6.54
C PRO A 173 -12.84 9.24 -7.46
N VAL A 174 -11.66 8.76 -7.88
CA VAL A 174 -10.78 9.48 -8.82
C VAL A 174 -10.96 8.84 -10.19
N ALA A 175 -11.30 9.67 -11.19
CA ALA A 175 -11.31 9.22 -12.57
C ALA A 175 -9.90 8.79 -12.98
N GLN A 176 -9.72 7.54 -13.43
CA GLN A 176 -8.44 6.98 -13.86
C GLN A 176 -7.92 7.57 -15.21
N ASN A 177 -8.54 8.65 -15.69
CA ASN A 177 -8.11 9.32 -16.91
C ASN A 177 -6.94 10.27 -16.56
N ALA A 178 -5.76 9.99 -17.10
CA ALA A 178 -4.60 10.86 -16.94
C ALA A 178 -4.86 12.22 -17.60
N SER A 179 -4.94 13.28 -16.78
CA SER A 179 -4.90 14.66 -17.28
C SER A 179 -3.49 14.95 -17.83
N PRO A 180 -3.34 15.67 -18.95
CA PRO A 180 -2.04 16.05 -19.51
C PRO A 180 -1.24 17.01 -18.61
N HIS A 181 -1.86 17.56 -17.56
CA HIS A 181 -1.22 18.44 -16.59
C HIS A 181 -1.51 17.99 -15.15
N PRO A 182 -0.50 18.03 -14.24
CA PRO A 182 -0.71 17.77 -12.82
C PRO A 182 -1.60 18.87 -12.25
N LEU A 183 -2.86 18.55 -11.98
CA LEU A 183 -3.72 19.45 -11.21
C LEU A 183 -3.39 19.28 -9.73
N PRO A 184 -3.33 20.36 -8.95
CA PRO A 184 -3.17 20.25 -7.51
C PRO A 184 -4.33 19.42 -6.93
N LEU A 185 -4.00 18.49 -6.04
CA LEU A 185 -4.97 17.66 -5.34
C LEU A 185 -6.04 18.53 -4.66
N PRO A 186 -7.35 18.27 -4.88
CA PRO A 186 -8.42 18.90 -4.13
C PRO A 186 -8.18 18.82 -2.62
N ASP A 187 -8.47 19.91 -1.89
CA ASP A 187 -8.23 19.99 -0.43
C ASP A 187 -8.89 18.83 0.33
N LEU A 188 -10.07 18.41 -0.12
CA LEU A 188 -10.79 17.27 0.45
C LEU A 188 -9.97 15.96 0.39
N LEU A 189 -9.37 15.67 -0.77
CA LEU A 189 -8.53 14.49 -0.97
C LEU A 189 -7.23 14.61 -0.17
N LEU A 190 -6.64 15.80 -0.17
CA LEU A 190 -5.44 16.07 0.62
C LEU A 190 -5.67 15.81 2.11
N ARG A 191 -6.81 16.25 2.66
CA ARG A 191 -7.21 15.98 4.05
C ARG A 191 -7.48 14.52 4.32
N TYR A 192 -8.16 13.82 3.41
CA TYR A 192 -8.40 12.38 3.53
C TYR A 192 -7.10 11.56 3.57
N LEU A 193 -6.11 11.97 2.77
CA LEU A 193 -4.78 11.35 2.71
C LEU A 193 -3.81 11.85 3.80
N SER A 194 -4.27 12.69 4.72
CA SER A 194 -3.44 13.33 5.74
C SER A 194 -3.87 13.01 7.17
N LEU A 195 -2.90 13.09 8.07
CA LEU A 195 -3.06 13.01 9.52
C LEU A 195 -2.58 14.33 10.13
N ASN A 196 -3.14 14.73 11.27
CA ASN A 196 -2.63 15.85 12.04
C ASN A 196 -1.22 15.56 12.60
N SER A 197 -0.62 16.53 13.28
CA SER A 197 0.72 16.40 13.91
C SER A 197 0.80 15.30 14.97
N GLU A 198 -0.33 14.83 15.50
CA GLU A 198 -0.44 13.74 16.48
C GLU A 198 -0.63 12.37 15.81
N GLY A 199 -0.70 12.29 14.48
CA GLY A 199 -0.93 11.06 13.74
C GLY A 199 -2.40 10.61 13.70
N LYS A 200 -3.36 11.50 13.97
CA LYS A 200 -4.80 11.22 13.82
C LYS A 200 -5.32 11.69 12.46
N PRO A 201 -6.23 10.95 11.82
CA PRO A 201 -6.82 11.35 10.54
C PRO A 201 -7.43 12.75 10.54
N LEU A 202 -7.17 13.53 9.50
CA LEU A 202 -7.88 14.81 9.29
C LEU A 202 -9.28 14.60 8.70
N LEU A 203 -9.47 13.50 7.97
CA LEU A 203 -10.73 13.07 7.39
C LEU A 203 -10.70 11.55 7.16
N THR A 204 -11.79 10.86 7.47
CA THR A 204 -11.90 9.38 7.36
C THR A 204 -12.88 8.92 6.29
N THR A 205 -13.69 9.82 5.74
CA THR A 205 -14.67 9.54 4.68
C THR A 205 -14.72 10.70 3.69
N ILE A 206 -15.01 10.40 2.43
CA ILE A 206 -15.30 11.39 1.40
C ILE A 206 -16.79 11.27 1.09
N SER A 207 -17.56 12.33 1.32
CA SER A 207 -18.95 12.37 0.86
C SER A 207 -18.96 12.56 -0.67
N PRO A 208 -19.77 11.78 -1.41
CA PRO A 208 -19.93 11.95 -2.85
C PRO A 208 -20.58 13.28 -3.23
#